data_AF-A0A349S5J2-F1
#
_entry.id   AF-A0A349S5J2-F1
#
_cell.length_a   1.000
_cell.length_b   1.000
_cell.length_c   1.000
_cell.angle_alpha   90.00
_cell.angle_beta   90.00
_cell.angle_gamma   90.00
#
_symmetry.space_group_name_H-M   'P 1'
#
loop_
_entity.id
_entity.type
_entity.pdbx_description
1 polymer ?
#
loop_
_entity_poly.entity_id
_entity_poly.type
_entity_poly.pdbx_seq_one_letter_code
_entity_poly.pdbx_strand_id
1 'polypeptide(L)'
;ANQCTPLELASHFSLQSETDVMDSAHQIAIKDGHSQVTLSPLHNGVATLLFSAPGRGNDGYIDVKSHLSDSYHWLRHFNPTSQDYDAETSGRVSFGLFRGNDHIIFKRERF
;
A
#
# COMPACT_ATOMS: atom_id res chain seq x y z
N ALA A 1 2.35 5.79 -25.27
CA ALA A 1 2.22 6.97 -24.40
C ALA A 1 3.61 7.37 -23.96
N ASN A 2 4.03 8.61 -24.20
CA ASN A 2 5.38 9.07 -23.83
C ASN A 2 5.44 9.25 -22.30
N GLN A 3 6.04 8.30 -21.62
CA GLN A 3 6.20 8.33 -20.17
C GLN A 3 7.59 8.88 -19.86
N CYS A 4 7.68 10.21 -19.72
CA CYS A 4 8.93 10.90 -19.37
C CYS A 4 9.31 10.74 -17.88
N THR A 5 8.51 10.02 -17.10
CA THR A 5 8.73 9.75 -15.67
C THR A 5 8.30 8.31 -15.39
N PRO A 6 9.17 7.32 -15.67
CA PRO A 6 8.84 5.92 -15.41
C PRO A 6 8.72 5.69 -13.89
N LEU A 7 7.62 5.07 -13.48
CA LEU A 7 7.42 4.61 -12.10
C LEU A 7 7.47 3.09 -12.10
N GLU A 8 8.52 2.56 -11.47
CA GLU A 8 8.69 1.14 -11.21
C GLU A 8 8.26 0.78 -9.77
N LEU A 9 7.49 -0.31 -9.64
CA LEU A 9 6.94 -0.74 -8.34
C LEU A 9 8.06 -1.11 -7.35
N ALA A 10 9.02 -1.91 -7.78
CA ALA A 10 10.08 -2.45 -6.93
C ALA A 10 11.08 -1.40 -6.42
N SER A 11 11.31 -0.31 -7.16
CA SER A 11 12.28 0.72 -6.78
C SER A 11 11.64 1.92 -6.07
N HIS A 12 10.38 2.24 -6.36
CA HIS A 12 9.74 3.44 -5.83
C HIS A 12 8.74 3.17 -4.71
N PHE A 13 8.45 1.92 -4.38
CA PHE A 13 7.52 1.57 -3.32
C PHE A 13 8.06 0.41 -2.49
N SER A 14 7.95 0.53 -1.17
CA SER A 14 8.10 -0.61 -0.26
C SER A 14 6.73 -1.00 0.27
N LEU A 15 6.40 -2.28 0.14
CA LEU A 15 5.14 -2.85 0.58
C LEU A 15 5.43 -3.94 1.61
N GLN A 16 4.74 -3.88 2.75
CA GLN A 16 4.95 -4.79 3.86
C GLN A 16 3.62 -5.15 4.52
N SER A 17 3.48 -6.42 4.91
CA SER A 17 2.40 -6.91 5.76
C SER A 17 3.02 -7.69 6.91
N GLU A 18 2.89 -7.21 8.13
CA GLU A 18 3.53 -7.83 9.30
C GLU A 18 5.04 -8.08 9.07
N THR A 19 5.46 -9.33 8.90
CA THR A 19 6.86 -9.70 8.59
C THR A 19 7.13 -9.97 7.11
N ASP A 20 6.08 -10.03 6.29
CA ASP A 20 6.16 -10.32 4.87
C ASP A 20 6.35 -9.04 4.06
N VAL A 21 7.20 -9.12 3.04
CA VAL A 21 7.46 -8.04 2.09
C VAL A 21 7.08 -8.49 0.70
N MET A 22 6.86 -7.53 -0.20
CA MET A 22 6.60 -7.85 -1.61
C MET A 22 7.76 -8.64 -2.22
N ASP A 23 7.44 -9.74 -2.87
CA ASP A 23 8.40 -10.60 -3.57
C ASP A 23 8.68 -10.13 -5.01
N SER A 24 9.55 -10.86 -5.71
CA SER A 24 9.88 -10.59 -7.12
C SER A 24 8.76 -10.89 -8.11
N ALA A 25 7.71 -11.60 -7.70
CA ALA A 25 6.48 -11.79 -8.47
C ALA A 25 5.44 -10.69 -8.21
N HIS A 26 5.80 -9.65 -7.45
CA HIS A 26 4.92 -8.59 -6.97
C HIS A 26 3.73 -9.12 -6.13
N GLN A 27 3.97 -10.18 -5.38
CA GLN A 27 3.01 -10.75 -4.44
C GLN A 27 3.44 -10.44 -3.01
N ILE A 28 2.46 -10.34 -2.13
CA ILE A 28 2.70 -10.23 -0.69
C ILE A 28 1.77 -11.18 0.06
N ALA A 29 2.36 -11.95 0.96
CA ALA A 29 1.60 -12.87 1.80
C ALA A 29 0.73 -12.08 2.79
N ILE A 30 -0.51 -12.53 2.94
CA ILE A 30 -1.46 -12.08 3.95
C ILE A 30 -2.01 -13.34 4.60
N LYS A 31 -1.49 -13.70 5.78
CA LYS A 31 -1.70 -15.03 6.39
C LYS A 31 -1.32 -16.14 5.41
N ASP A 32 -2.26 -17.03 5.07
CA ASP A 32 -2.05 -18.14 4.14
C ASP A 32 -2.36 -17.75 2.68
N GLY A 33 -2.81 -16.51 2.44
CA GLY A 33 -3.16 -15.97 1.13
C GLY A 33 -2.11 -15.05 0.54
N HIS A 34 -2.31 -14.63 -0.72
CA HIS A 34 -1.40 -13.72 -1.40
C HIS A 34 -2.18 -12.60 -2.09
N SER A 35 -1.79 -11.36 -1.86
CA SER A 35 -2.25 -10.22 -2.65
C SER A 35 -1.25 -9.92 -3.76
N GLN A 36 -1.73 -9.94 -5.00
CA GLN A 36 -0.96 -9.48 -6.17
C GLN A 36 -1.02 -7.96 -6.24
N VAL A 37 0.12 -7.33 -6.47
CA VAL A 37 0.26 -5.89 -6.62
C VAL A 37 0.64 -5.57 -8.07
N THR A 38 0.00 -4.56 -8.63
CA THR A 38 0.35 -4.00 -9.94
C THR A 38 0.35 -2.48 -9.87
N LEU A 39 1.25 -1.84 -10.61
CA LEU A 39 1.32 -0.39 -10.74
C LEU A 39 0.91 -0.01 -12.16
N SER A 40 -0.13 0.83 -12.28
CA SER A 40 -0.48 1.39 -13.58
C SER A 40 0.60 2.37 -14.03
N PRO A 41 0.83 2.53 -15.34
CA PRO A 41 1.74 3.55 -15.81
C PRO A 41 1.27 4.96 -15.43
N LEU A 42 2.21 5.87 -15.21
CA LEU A 42 1.90 7.26 -14.90
C LEU A 42 1.26 7.94 -16.11
N HIS A 43 0.04 8.44 -15.94
CA HIS A 43 -0.70 9.17 -16.97
C HIS A 43 -1.31 10.44 -16.38
N ASN A 44 -0.97 11.61 -16.95
CA ASN A 44 -1.40 12.93 -16.46
C ASN A 44 -1.14 13.15 -14.96
N GLY A 45 0.01 12.67 -14.46
CA GLY A 45 0.40 12.78 -13.05
C GLY A 45 -0.30 11.79 -12.12
N VAL A 46 -1.08 10.84 -12.64
CA VAL A 46 -1.79 9.83 -11.85
C VAL A 46 -1.29 8.43 -12.21
N ALA A 47 -0.96 7.66 -11.17
CA ALA A 47 -0.71 6.23 -11.24
C ALA A 47 -1.49 5.55 -10.13
N THR A 48 -1.83 4.27 -10.31
CA THR A 48 -2.66 3.51 -9.38
C THR A 48 -1.96 2.21 -9.03
N LEU A 49 -1.81 1.98 -7.72
CA LEU A 49 -1.47 0.66 -7.18
C LEU A 49 -2.77 -0.13 -7.03
N LEU A 50 -2.84 -1.27 -7.71
CA LEU A 50 -3.98 -2.18 -7.64
C LEU A 50 -3.58 -3.46 -6.92
N PHE A 51 -4.42 -3.87 -5.97
CA PHE A 51 -4.23 -5.02 -5.11
C PHE A 51 -5.32 -6.05 -5.37
N SER A 52 -4.95 -7.33 -5.50
CA SER A 52 -5.93 -8.41 -5.52
C SER A 52 -6.35 -8.81 -4.11
N ALA A 53 -7.56 -9.33 -3.96
CA ALA A 53 -7.98 -9.93 -2.70
C ALA A 53 -7.10 -11.17 -2.39
N PRO A 54 -6.62 -11.33 -1.15
CA PRO A 54 -5.74 -12.45 -0.77
C PRO A 54 -6.48 -13.80 -0.61
N GLY A 55 -7.79 -13.83 -0.83
CA GLY A 55 -8.63 -15.00 -0.64
C GLY A 55 -9.42 -14.98 0.67
N ARG A 56 -10.32 -15.95 0.83
CA ARG A 56 -11.25 -16.02 1.96
C ARG A 56 -10.52 -16.28 3.28
N GLY A 57 -10.80 -15.49 4.32
CA GLY A 57 -10.23 -15.64 5.66
C GLY A 57 -8.84 -15.02 5.82
N ASN A 58 -8.25 -14.54 4.72
CA ASN A 58 -6.95 -13.89 4.68
C ASN A 58 -7.08 -12.38 4.95
N ASP A 59 -7.76 -12.05 6.06
CA ASP A 59 -7.96 -10.68 6.51
C ASP A 59 -6.64 -10.13 7.07
N GLY A 60 -6.33 -8.86 6.79
CA GLY A 60 -5.05 -8.26 7.14
C GLY A 60 -4.87 -6.90 6.49
N TYR A 61 -3.64 -6.43 6.37
CA TYR A 61 -3.33 -5.16 5.72
C TYR A 61 -1.96 -5.18 5.05
N ILE A 62 -1.76 -4.26 4.11
CA ILE A 62 -0.46 -3.95 3.51
C ILE A 62 -0.19 -2.48 3.78
N ASP A 63 0.92 -2.20 4.45
CA ASP A 63 1.48 -0.87 4.53
C ASP A 63 2.25 -0.57 3.24
N VAL A 64 1.99 0.59 2.68
CA VAL A 64 2.61 1.11 1.47
C VAL A 64 3.39 2.35 1.86
N LYS A 65 4.66 2.40 1.48
CA LYS A 65 5.49 3.60 1.62
C LYS A 65 6.12 3.92 0.27
N SER A 66 6.00 5.17 -0.17
CA SER A 66 6.72 5.65 -1.34
C SER A 66 8.19 5.88 -1.02
N HIS A 67 9.02 5.72 -2.04
CA HIS A 67 10.43 6.15 -2.09
C HIS A 67 10.64 6.95 -3.39
N LEU A 68 9.62 7.72 -3.77
CA LEU A 68 9.64 8.48 -5.02
C LEU A 68 10.73 9.54 -4.99
N SER A 69 11.07 10.06 -3.80
CA SER A 69 12.09 11.08 -3.69
C SER A 69 13.50 10.59 -3.94
N ASP A 70 13.76 9.27 -3.89
CA ASP A 70 15.07 8.70 -4.19
C ASP A 70 15.47 8.94 -5.65
N SER A 71 14.49 8.89 -6.56
CA SER A 71 14.67 9.17 -7.99
C SER A 71 14.18 10.57 -8.39
N TYR A 72 13.23 11.12 -7.64
CA TYR A 72 12.56 12.38 -7.94
C TYR A 72 12.51 13.28 -6.70
N HIS A 73 13.67 13.81 -6.30
CA HIS A 73 13.87 14.62 -5.09
C HIS A 73 12.91 15.80 -4.87
N TRP A 74 12.19 16.22 -5.91
CA TRP A 74 11.21 17.32 -5.92
C TRP A 74 9.79 16.86 -5.54
N LEU A 75 9.54 15.55 -5.43
CA LEU A 75 8.27 14.95 -5.00
C LEU A 75 8.17 14.72 -3.49
N ARG A 76 9.06 15.32 -2.70
CA ARG A 76 8.99 15.28 -1.23
C ARG A 76 7.87 16.16 -0.72
N HIS A 77 7.18 15.70 0.32
CA HIS A 77 6.18 16.53 0.99
C HIS A 77 6.74 17.12 2.28
N PHE A 78 6.11 18.21 2.72
CA PHE A 78 6.47 18.88 3.97
C PHE A 78 6.14 17.98 5.17
N ASN A 79 7.14 17.77 6.01
CA ASN A 79 7.03 17.04 7.25
C ASN A 79 6.79 18.03 8.40
N PRO A 80 5.61 18.02 9.03
CA PRO A 80 5.31 18.96 10.11
C PRO A 80 6.14 18.72 11.38
N THR A 81 6.72 17.54 11.55
CA THR A 81 7.53 17.20 12.72
C THR A 81 8.97 17.69 12.59
N SER A 82 9.62 17.48 11.45
CA SER A 82 10.98 17.98 11.19
C SER A 82 11.01 19.42 10.69
N GLN A 83 9.87 19.93 10.22
CA GLN A 83 9.75 21.22 9.52
C GLN A 83 10.53 21.31 8.20
N ASP A 84 10.82 20.16 7.59
CA ASP A 84 11.56 20.05 6.33
C ASP A 84 10.75 19.33 5.24
N TYR A 85 11.21 19.41 3.98
CA TYR A 85 10.67 18.64 2.86
C TYR A 85 11.44 17.33 2.70
N ASP A 86 11.29 16.45 3.68
CA ASP A 86 12.03 15.19 3.78
C ASP A 86 11.14 13.94 3.88
N ALA A 87 9.80 14.11 3.90
CA ALA A 87 8.91 12.99 4.14
C ALA A 87 8.43 12.31 2.85
N GLU A 88 8.27 11.00 2.96
CA GLU A 88 7.68 10.12 1.95
C GLU A 88 6.21 9.83 2.28
N THR A 89 5.37 9.72 1.25
CA THR A 89 3.96 9.40 1.44
C THR A 89 3.80 7.93 1.86
N SER A 90 2.96 7.70 2.87
CA SER A 90 2.59 6.35 3.29
C SER A 90 1.07 6.17 3.30
N GLY A 91 0.64 4.93 3.18
CA GLY A 91 -0.76 4.54 3.19
C GLY A 91 -0.93 3.09 3.59
N ARG A 92 -2.18 2.67 3.84
CA ARG A 92 -2.53 1.30 4.21
C ARG A 92 -3.68 0.79 3.38
N VAL A 93 -3.52 -0.42 2.84
CA VAL A 93 -4.58 -1.19 2.21
C VAL A 93 -5.03 -2.27 3.19
N SER A 94 -6.33 -2.38 3.45
CA SER A 94 -6.86 -3.33 4.43
C SER A 94 -7.82 -4.32 3.78
N PHE A 95 -7.66 -5.60 4.09
CA PHE A 95 -8.50 -6.71 3.64
C PHE A 95 -9.30 -7.29 4.79
N GLY A 96 -10.50 -7.79 4.49
CA GLY A 96 -11.32 -8.44 5.52
C GLY A 96 -11.93 -7.49 6.54
N LEU A 97 -11.91 -6.18 6.28
CA LEU A 97 -12.74 -5.23 7.01
C LEU A 97 -14.20 -5.53 6.71
N PHE A 98 -14.79 -6.40 7.51
CA PHE A 98 -16.23 -6.59 7.54
C PHE A 98 -16.86 -5.31 8.08
N ARG A 99 -17.45 -4.49 7.21
CA ARG A 99 -18.55 -3.64 7.66
C ARG A 99 -19.69 -4.58 8.00
N GLY A 100 -19.85 -4.86 9.30
CA GLY A 100 -21.11 -5.43 9.77
C GLY A 100 -22.28 -4.58 9.30
N ASN A 101 -23.44 -5.20 9.17
CA ASN A 101 -24.68 -4.44 9.01
C ASN A 101 -24.72 -3.37 10.11
N ASP A 102 -24.88 -2.10 9.76
CA ASP A 102 -24.90 -0.97 10.71
C ASP A 102 -25.93 -1.15 11.85
N HIS A 103 -26.86 -2.11 11.70
CA HIS A 103 -27.90 -2.47 12.67
C HIS A 103 -27.52 -3.57 13.68
N ILE A 104 -26.33 -4.16 13.62
CA ILE A 104 -25.93 -5.26 14.53
C ILE A 104 -24.68 -4.87 15.33
N ILE A 105 -24.85 -4.62 16.62
CA ILE A 105 -23.75 -4.35 17.56
C ILE A 105 -23.24 -5.70 18.10
N PHE A 106 -22.00 -6.05 17.79
CA PHE A 106 -21.32 -7.19 18.41
C PHE A 106 -20.66 -6.74 19.71
N LYS A 107 -21.13 -7.26 20.85
CA LYS A 107 -20.53 -7.03 22.17
C LYS A 107 -19.80 -8.30 22.61
N ARG A 108 -18.50 -8.21 22.92
CA ARG A 108 -17.72 -9.30 23.50
C ARG A 108 -17.59 -9.06 25.00
N GLU A 109 -18.18 -9.92 25.82
CA GLU A 109 -17.90 -9.91 27.25
C GLU A 109 -16.49 -10.47 27.50
N ARG A 110 -15.72 -9.75 28.32
CA ARG A 110 -14.49 -10.28 28.91
C ARG A 110 -14.90 -10.97 30.21
N PHE A 111 -14.62 -12.27 30.31
CA PHE A 111 -14.62 -12.98 31.59
C PHE A 111 -13.45 -12.51 32.44
#